data_AF-A0A0V1PZH4-F1
#
_entry.id   AF-A0A0V1PZH4-F1
#
_cell.length_a   1.000
_cell.length_b   1.000
_cell.length_c   1.000
_cell.angle_alpha   90.00
_cell.angle_beta   90.00
_cell.angle_gamma   90.00
#
_symmetry.space_group_name_H-M   'P 1'
#
loop_
_entity.id
_entity.type
_entity.pdbx_description
1 polymer ?
#
loop_
_entity_poly.entity_id
_entity_poly.type
_entity_poly.pdbx_seq_one_letter_code
_entity_poly.pdbx_strand_id
1 'polypeptide(L)'
;MSSKNVKKAAIIGAKQLEEQISRLNYGSQKNHWKIKTSLAADGSVENRLEVDYKFKSFAKTWSFLNLVAYHADNSKHHPSIDTTYNKVKIKLTTHDAGNRVTYNDLKFAQFVKNEFEQEFERPQNVVKMDKLLKDARGQFSFSQASQIIDDLVASNKSTDSKPTKEDSSKNK
;
A
#
# COMPACT_ATOMS: atom_id res chain seq x y z
N MET A 1 34.58 -26.33 -2.14
CA MET A 1 33.24 -25.93 -2.61
C MET A 1 32.40 -25.56 -1.40
N SER A 2 32.18 -24.27 -1.16
CA SER A 2 31.43 -23.77 0.00
C SER A 2 29.94 -23.95 -0.24
N SER A 3 29.35 -24.99 0.34
CA SER A 3 27.89 -25.17 0.35
C SER A 3 27.28 -24.09 1.25
N LYS A 4 26.76 -23.02 0.64
CA LYS A 4 26.01 -21.98 1.36
C LYS A 4 24.73 -22.61 1.88
N ASN A 5 24.61 -22.69 3.20
CA ASN A 5 23.37 -23.05 3.89
C ASN A 5 22.31 -21.97 3.61
N VAL A 6 21.50 -22.18 2.56
CA VAL A 6 20.34 -21.33 2.27
C VAL A 6 19.25 -21.73 3.27
N LYS A 7 18.86 -20.82 4.16
CA LYS A 7 17.71 -21.00 5.06
C LYS A 7 16.46 -21.18 4.20
N LYS A 8 16.02 -22.43 4.01
CA LYS A 8 14.77 -22.74 3.29
C LYS A 8 13.61 -22.06 4.02
N ALA A 9 12.80 -21.29 3.28
CA ALA A 9 11.65 -20.61 3.86
C ALA A 9 10.72 -21.63 4.55
N ALA A 10 10.29 -21.34 5.77
CA ALA A 10 9.52 -22.29 6.57
C ALA A 10 8.12 -22.51 5.95
N ILE A 11 7.85 -23.75 5.55
CA ILE A 11 6.56 -24.19 5.03
C ILE A 11 5.53 -24.16 6.17
N ILE A 12 4.34 -23.65 5.89
CA ILE A 12 3.25 -23.58 6.88
C ILE A 12 2.45 -24.89 6.85
N GLY A 13 2.14 -25.44 8.03
CA GLY A 13 1.30 -26.63 8.16
C GLY A 13 -0.15 -26.35 7.75
N ALA A 14 -0.87 -27.35 7.27
CA ALA A 14 -2.21 -27.19 6.67
C ALA A 14 -3.22 -26.47 7.58
N LYS A 15 -3.36 -26.92 8.83
CA LYS A 15 -4.27 -26.28 9.81
C LYS A 15 -3.92 -24.81 10.06
N GLN A 16 -2.63 -24.53 10.22
CA GLN A 16 -2.18 -23.16 10.43
C GLN A 16 -2.44 -22.30 9.19
N LEU A 17 -2.23 -22.85 8.00
CA LEU A 17 -2.48 -22.15 6.75
C LEU A 17 -3.96 -21.77 6.59
N GLU A 18 -4.88 -22.68 6.92
CA GLU A 18 -6.32 -22.41 6.94
C GLU A 18 -6.65 -21.25 7.88
N GLU A 19 -6.16 -21.28 9.13
CA GLU A 19 -6.38 -20.20 10.10
C GLU A 19 -5.82 -18.85 9.62
N GLN A 20 -4.67 -18.86 8.95
CA GLN A 20 -4.05 -17.64 8.41
C GLN A 20 -4.85 -17.09 7.23
N ILE A 21 -5.39 -17.94 6.36
CA ILE A 21 -6.25 -17.52 5.25
C ILE A 21 -7.58 -16.97 5.77
N SER A 22 -8.18 -17.61 6.78
CA SER A 22 -9.38 -17.08 7.44
C SER A 22 -9.14 -15.69 8.02
N ARG A 23 -7.99 -15.47 8.66
CA ARG A 23 -7.59 -14.15 9.17
C ARG A 23 -7.35 -13.14 8.05
N LEU A 24 -6.62 -13.54 7.01
CA LEU A 24 -6.35 -12.72 5.83
C LEU A 24 -7.64 -12.23 5.18
N ASN A 25 -8.67 -13.08 5.09
CA ASN A 25 -9.95 -12.73 4.49
C ASN A 25 -10.93 -12.04 5.45
N TYR A 26 -10.59 -11.88 6.73
CA TYR A 26 -11.48 -11.27 7.72
C TYR A 26 -11.80 -9.81 7.37
N GLY A 27 -13.08 -9.43 7.51
CA GLY A 27 -13.59 -8.09 7.21
C GLY A 27 -13.75 -7.77 5.71
N SER A 28 -13.19 -8.60 4.83
CA SER A 28 -13.29 -8.40 3.39
C SER A 28 -14.67 -8.80 2.87
N GLN A 29 -15.43 -7.83 2.36
CA GLN A 29 -16.78 -8.07 1.83
C GLN A 29 -16.76 -8.70 0.43
N LYS A 30 -15.65 -8.54 -0.32
CA LYS A 30 -15.46 -9.03 -1.69
C LYS A 30 -14.00 -9.44 -1.91
N ASN A 31 -13.78 -10.40 -2.81
CA ASN A 31 -12.46 -10.84 -3.30
C ASN A 31 -11.59 -11.51 -2.21
N HIS A 32 -11.89 -12.78 -1.95
CA HIS A 32 -11.14 -13.59 -0.97
C HIS A 32 -9.96 -14.30 -1.60
N TRP A 33 -8.85 -14.32 -0.86
CA TRP A 33 -7.72 -15.18 -1.14
C TRP A 33 -8.10 -16.64 -0.93
N LYS A 34 -7.75 -17.47 -1.91
CA LYS A 34 -8.04 -18.92 -1.91
C LYS A 34 -6.72 -19.68 -2.01
N ILE A 35 -6.62 -20.78 -1.28
CA ILE A 35 -5.53 -21.73 -1.49
C ILE A 35 -5.88 -22.64 -2.67
N LYS A 36 -4.90 -22.87 -3.54
CA LYS A 36 -4.92 -23.92 -4.55
C LYS A 36 -3.81 -24.89 -4.25
N THR A 37 -4.14 -26.18 -4.21
CA THR A 37 -3.20 -27.26 -3.95
C THR A 37 -3.19 -28.22 -5.14
N SER A 38 -2.02 -28.70 -5.52
CA SER A 38 -1.81 -29.66 -6.60
C SER A 38 -0.71 -30.66 -6.23
N LEU A 39 -0.66 -31.79 -6.94
CA LEU A 39 0.46 -32.72 -6.88
C LEU A 39 1.35 -32.48 -8.10
N ALA A 40 2.65 -32.35 -7.88
CA ALA A 40 3.66 -32.35 -8.92
C ALA A 40 3.88 -33.78 -9.47
N ALA A 41 4.58 -33.89 -10.59
CA ALA A 41 4.84 -35.17 -11.25
C ALA A 41 5.64 -36.16 -10.39
N ASP A 42 6.45 -35.67 -9.46
CA ASP A 42 7.22 -36.46 -8.51
C ASP A 42 6.43 -36.85 -7.24
N GLY A 43 5.14 -36.53 -7.19
CA GLY A 43 4.27 -36.79 -6.05
C GLY A 43 4.39 -35.76 -4.91
N SER A 44 5.23 -34.74 -5.05
CA SER A 44 5.31 -33.66 -4.07
C SER A 44 4.06 -32.78 -4.12
N VAL A 45 3.61 -32.31 -2.95
CA VAL A 45 2.48 -31.39 -2.84
C VAL A 45 2.97 -29.97 -3.11
N GLU A 46 2.28 -29.24 -3.98
CA GLU A 46 2.48 -27.82 -4.24
C GLU A 46 1.23 -27.03 -3.84
N ASN A 47 1.40 -25.78 -3.41
CA ASN A 47 0.28 -24.90 -3.18
C ASN A 47 0.60 -23.41 -3.41
N ARG A 48 -0.46 -22.64 -3.69
CA ARG A 48 -0.37 -21.21 -3.95
C ARG A 48 -1.64 -20.48 -3.51
N LEU A 49 -1.48 -19.22 -3.12
CA LEU A 49 -2.61 -18.33 -2.87
C LEU A 49 -3.04 -17.68 -4.18
N GLU A 50 -4.34 -17.57 -4.42
CA GLU A 50 -4.91 -16.89 -5.58
C GLU A 50 -6.01 -15.91 -5.16
N VAL A 51 -6.06 -14.75 -5.82
CA VAL A 51 -7.17 -13.79 -5.71
C VAL A 51 -7.42 -13.12 -7.07
N ASP A 52 -8.68 -12.77 -7.32
CA ASP A 52 -9.11 -12.03 -8.50
C ASP A 52 -9.62 -10.64 -8.07
N TYR A 53 -9.14 -9.60 -8.73
CA TYR A 53 -9.56 -8.21 -8.56
C TYR A 53 -10.15 -7.65 -9.85
N LYS A 54 -11.11 -6.73 -9.71
CA LYS A 54 -11.72 -5.99 -10.81
C LYS A 54 -11.72 -4.50 -10.53
N PHE A 55 -11.18 -3.72 -11.46
CA PHE A 55 -11.05 -2.27 -11.37
C PHE A 55 -12.06 -1.55 -12.26
N LYS A 56 -12.21 -0.23 -12.04
CA LYS A 56 -13.12 0.62 -12.83
C LYS A 56 -12.58 0.93 -14.23
N SER A 57 -11.26 0.98 -14.40
CA SER A 57 -10.60 1.32 -15.66
C SER A 57 -9.20 0.69 -15.74
N PHE A 58 -8.64 0.63 -16.95
CA PHE A 58 -7.27 0.17 -17.18
C PHE A 58 -6.23 1.01 -16.43
N ALA A 59 -6.42 2.33 -16.38
CA ALA A 59 -5.52 3.22 -15.64
C ALA A 59 -5.49 2.86 -14.15
N LYS A 60 -6.65 2.60 -13.53
CA LYS A 60 -6.72 2.16 -12.12
C LYS A 60 -6.09 0.79 -11.91
N THR A 61 -6.22 -0.13 -12.87
CA THR A 61 -5.51 -1.42 -12.85
C THR A 61 -4.00 -1.20 -12.73
N TRP A 62 -3.42 -0.37 -13.59
CA TRP A 62 -1.97 -0.16 -13.60
C TRP A 62 -1.47 0.64 -12.40
N SER A 63 -2.24 1.60 -11.87
CA SER A 63 -1.91 2.24 -10.60
C SER A 63 -1.73 1.22 -9.47
N PHE A 64 -2.65 0.24 -9.38
CA PHE A 64 -2.54 -0.85 -8.41
C PHE A 64 -1.35 -1.77 -8.70
N LEU A 65 -1.17 -2.21 -9.94
CA LEU A 65 -0.08 -3.11 -10.32
C LEU A 65 1.30 -2.49 -10.07
N ASN A 66 1.45 -1.17 -10.22
CA ASN A 66 2.70 -0.47 -9.89
C ASN A 66 3.03 -0.55 -8.40
N LEU A 67 2.04 -0.42 -7.51
CA LEU A 67 2.23 -0.59 -6.06
C LEU A 67 2.64 -2.02 -5.72
N VAL A 68 1.99 -3.01 -6.35
CA VAL A 68 2.33 -4.43 -6.20
C VAL A 68 3.75 -4.71 -6.68
N ALA A 69 4.16 -4.16 -7.84
CA ALA A 69 5.50 -4.32 -8.37
C ALA A 69 6.56 -3.70 -7.45
N TYR A 70 6.32 -2.49 -6.93
CA TYR A 70 7.21 -1.84 -5.97
C TYR A 70 7.38 -2.67 -4.69
N HIS A 71 6.29 -3.23 -4.15
CA HIS A 71 6.38 -4.11 -2.99
C HIS A 71 7.11 -5.43 -3.29
N ALA A 72 6.89 -6.01 -4.48
CA ALA A 72 7.56 -7.24 -4.89
C ALA A 72 9.09 -7.08 -4.89
N ASP A 73 9.58 -5.99 -5.47
CA ASP A 73 11.02 -5.70 -5.54
C ASP A 73 11.63 -5.47 -4.15
N ASN A 74 10.97 -4.64 -3.33
CA ASN A 74 11.41 -4.36 -1.96
C ASN A 74 11.42 -5.60 -1.05
N SER A 75 10.42 -6.47 -1.19
CA SER A 75 10.34 -7.72 -0.41
C SER A 75 11.18 -8.85 -0.99
N LYS A 76 11.75 -8.66 -2.19
CA LYS A 76 12.44 -9.71 -2.98
C LYS A 76 11.59 -10.98 -3.13
N HIS A 77 10.28 -10.81 -3.23
CA HIS A 77 9.31 -11.88 -3.35
C HIS A 77 8.34 -11.50 -4.46
N HIS A 78 8.24 -12.31 -5.51
CA HIS A 78 7.53 -11.91 -6.72
C HIS A 78 6.23 -12.72 -6.91
N PRO A 79 5.10 -12.06 -7.22
CA PRO A 79 3.87 -12.75 -7.57
C PRO A 79 3.88 -13.17 -9.03
N SER A 80 3.02 -14.12 -9.40
CA SER A 80 2.55 -14.23 -10.77
C SER A 80 1.31 -13.35 -10.95
N ILE A 81 1.28 -12.53 -12.00
CA ILE A 81 0.18 -11.60 -12.29
C ILE A 81 -0.33 -11.86 -13.70
N ASP A 82 -1.62 -12.19 -13.81
CA ASP A 82 -2.33 -12.22 -15.09
C ASP A 82 -3.30 -11.04 -15.14
N THR A 83 -3.28 -10.24 -16.21
CA THR A 83 -4.20 -9.10 -16.36
C THR A 83 -4.85 -9.04 -17.74
N THR A 84 -6.13 -8.65 -17.76
CA THR A 84 -6.87 -8.35 -19.00
C THR A 84 -7.76 -7.15 -18.76
N TYR A 85 -7.38 -6.00 -19.33
CA TYR A 85 -8.02 -4.71 -19.14
C TYR A 85 -8.19 -4.34 -17.65
N ASN A 86 -9.37 -4.55 -17.08
CA ASN A 86 -9.68 -4.19 -15.70
C ASN A 86 -9.73 -5.39 -14.74
N LYS A 87 -9.34 -6.58 -15.21
CA LYS A 87 -9.28 -7.80 -14.39
C LYS A 87 -7.82 -8.11 -14.09
N VAL A 88 -7.54 -8.46 -12.83
CA VAL A 88 -6.22 -8.87 -12.37
C VAL A 88 -6.37 -10.13 -11.54
N LYS A 89 -5.58 -11.15 -11.87
CA LYS A 89 -5.40 -12.34 -11.05
C LYS A 89 -3.99 -12.32 -10.48
N ILE A 90 -3.87 -12.47 -9.17
CA ILE A 90 -2.57 -12.55 -8.48
C ILE A 90 -2.43 -13.96 -7.91
N LYS A 91 -1.26 -14.56 -8.12
CA LYS A 91 -0.87 -15.84 -7.54
C LYS A 91 0.42 -15.68 -6.74
N LEU A 92 0.46 -16.25 -5.55
CA LEU A 92 1.62 -16.20 -4.64
C LEU A 92 2.01 -17.60 -4.20
N THR A 93 3.28 -17.94 -4.39
CA THR A 93 3.92 -19.15 -3.87
C THR A 93 5.43 -18.90 -3.74
N THR A 94 6.09 -19.62 -2.84
CA THR A 94 7.54 -19.54 -2.68
C THR A 94 8.19 -20.68 -3.45
N HIS A 95 8.83 -20.37 -4.58
CA HIS A 95 9.48 -21.34 -5.46
C HIS A 95 10.55 -22.16 -4.72
N ASP A 96 11.44 -21.50 -3.98
CA ASP A 96 12.54 -22.14 -3.24
C ASP A 96 12.06 -23.04 -2.07
N ALA A 97 10.79 -22.93 -1.70
CA ALA A 97 10.13 -23.81 -0.75
C ALA A 97 9.44 -25.02 -1.42
N GLY A 98 9.72 -25.29 -2.70
CA GLY A 98 9.08 -26.35 -3.48
C GLY A 98 7.68 -25.96 -3.93
N ASN A 99 7.51 -24.71 -4.40
CA ASN A 99 6.21 -24.14 -4.77
C ASN A 99 5.18 -24.29 -3.66
N ARG A 100 5.59 -23.91 -2.44
CA ARG A 100 4.74 -23.91 -1.24
C ARG A 100 4.50 -22.51 -0.75
N VAL A 101 3.31 -22.30 -0.21
CA VAL A 101 2.93 -21.11 0.53
C VAL A 101 3.73 -21.05 1.84
N THR A 102 4.40 -19.92 2.02
CA THR A 102 5.14 -19.56 3.23
C THR A 102 4.56 -18.29 3.84
N TYR A 103 5.18 -17.82 4.93
CA TYR A 103 4.78 -16.54 5.54
C TYR A 103 5.04 -15.35 4.63
N ASN A 104 5.99 -15.43 3.69
CA ASN A 104 6.24 -14.35 2.74
C ASN A 104 5.05 -14.16 1.81
N ASP A 105 4.45 -15.27 1.35
CA ASP A 105 3.23 -15.26 0.55
C ASP A 105 2.06 -14.66 1.32
N LEU A 106 1.87 -15.04 2.59
CA LEU A 106 0.80 -14.48 3.43
C LEU A 106 0.97 -12.98 3.69
N LYS A 107 2.20 -12.53 3.97
CA LYS A 107 2.49 -11.11 4.18
C LYS A 107 2.25 -10.29 2.92
N PHE A 108 2.67 -10.80 1.77
CA PHE A 108 2.41 -10.14 0.49
C PHE A 108 0.90 -10.13 0.20
N ALA A 109 0.21 -11.24 0.40
CA ALA A 109 -1.24 -11.29 0.23
C ALA A 109 -1.99 -10.25 1.11
N GLN A 110 -1.52 -10.05 2.35
CA GLN A 110 -2.04 -9.02 3.25
C GLN A 110 -1.78 -7.60 2.72
N PHE A 111 -0.57 -7.32 2.22
CA PHE A 111 -0.26 -6.04 1.60
C PHE A 111 -1.20 -5.76 0.42
N VAL A 112 -1.30 -6.71 -0.51
CA VAL A 112 -2.15 -6.60 -1.71
C VAL A 112 -3.62 -6.35 -1.33
N LYS A 113 -4.14 -7.07 -0.33
CA LYS A 113 -5.48 -6.85 0.20
C LYS A 113 -5.66 -5.42 0.71
N ASN A 114 -4.72 -4.95 1.54
CA ASN A 114 -4.80 -3.62 2.14
C ASN A 114 -4.75 -2.50 1.09
N GLU A 115 -3.89 -2.62 0.08
CA GLU A 115 -3.82 -1.64 -1.02
C GLU A 115 -5.13 -1.61 -1.82
N PHE A 116 -5.67 -2.78 -2.14
CA PHE A 116 -6.93 -2.88 -2.87
C PHE A 116 -8.09 -2.25 -2.09
N GLU A 117 -8.22 -2.57 -0.80
CA GLU A 117 -9.29 -2.06 0.06
C GLU A 117 -9.19 -0.55 0.31
N GLN A 118 -7.99 -0.02 0.54
CA GLN A 118 -7.79 1.39 0.86
C GLN A 118 -7.98 2.32 -0.33
N GLU A 119 -7.43 1.97 -1.49
CA GLU A 119 -7.34 2.88 -2.63
C GLU A 119 -8.45 2.64 -3.68
N PHE A 120 -9.01 1.42 -3.74
CA PHE A 120 -9.88 1.01 -4.85
C PHE A 120 -11.28 0.53 -4.44
N GLU A 121 -11.48 0.04 -3.21
CA GLU A 121 -12.81 -0.33 -2.70
C GLU A 121 -13.45 0.73 -1.80
N ARG A 122 -12.67 1.60 -1.15
CA ARG A 122 -13.28 2.71 -0.42
C ARG A 122 -14.14 3.53 -1.38
N PRO A 123 -15.42 3.82 -1.07
CA PRO A 123 -16.07 4.95 -1.70
C PRO A 123 -15.15 6.13 -1.49
N GLN A 124 -14.88 6.89 -2.54
CA GLN A 124 -14.10 8.11 -2.47
C GLN A 124 -14.83 9.08 -1.53
N ASN A 125 -14.66 8.91 -0.22
CA ASN A 125 -14.66 9.98 0.76
C ASN A 125 -13.33 10.72 0.57
N VAL A 126 -13.09 11.17 -0.66
CA VAL A 126 -12.58 12.51 -0.84
C VAL A 126 -13.60 13.31 -0.08
N VAL A 127 -13.21 13.79 1.12
CA VAL A 127 -13.97 14.82 1.82
C VAL A 127 -14.40 15.74 0.71
N LYS A 128 -15.71 15.76 0.52
CA LYS A 128 -16.46 16.19 -0.64
C LYS A 128 -15.90 17.54 -1.09
N MET A 129 -14.74 17.60 -1.74
CA MET A 129 -13.93 18.84 -1.77
C MET A 129 -14.63 19.76 -2.74
N ASP A 130 -15.22 19.19 -3.78
CA ASP A 130 -16.16 19.88 -4.66
C ASP A 130 -17.43 20.33 -3.94
N LYS A 131 -17.89 19.66 -2.87
CA LYS A 131 -19.05 20.10 -2.08
C LYS A 131 -18.65 21.12 -1.01
N LEU A 132 -17.55 20.94 -0.29
CA LEU A 132 -16.96 21.90 0.64
C LEU A 132 -16.53 23.17 -0.08
N LEU A 133 -15.95 23.08 -1.27
CA LEU A 133 -15.61 24.23 -2.12
C LEU A 133 -16.87 24.87 -2.72
N LYS A 134 -17.93 24.10 -3.05
CA LYS A 134 -19.21 24.70 -3.46
C LYS A 134 -19.90 25.42 -2.30
N ASP A 135 -19.88 24.83 -1.10
CA ASP A 135 -20.47 25.39 0.11
C ASP A 135 -19.64 26.59 0.61
N ALA A 136 -18.31 26.59 0.45
CA ALA A 136 -17.39 27.67 0.82
C ALA A 136 -17.31 28.82 -0.21
N ARG A 137 -17.51 28.55 -1.51
CA ARG A 137 -17.57 29.59 -2.56
C ARG A 137 -18.74 30.56 -2.37
N GLY A 138 -19.76 30.18 -1.61
CA GLY A 138 -20.85 31.06 -1.20
C GLY A 138 -20.56 31.90 0.03
N GLN A 139 -19.48 31.64 0.77
CA GLN A 139 -19.20 32.26 2.07
C GLN A 139 -17.90 33.05 2.16
N PHE A 140 -16.96 32.85 1.23
CA PHE A 140 -15.72 33.61 1.21
C PHE A 140 -15.69 34.54 0.01
N SER A 141 -15.88 35.82 0.29
CA SER A 141 -15.59 36.89 -0.68
C SER A 141 -14.10 36.85 -1.04
N PHE A 142 -13.76 37.11 -2.30
CA PHE A 142 -12.38 37.29 -2.76
C PHE A 142 -11.63 38.32 -1.90
N SER A 143 -12.35 39.30 -1.31
CA SER A 143 -11.79 40.29 -0.39
C SER A 143 -11.33 39.69 0.95
N GLN A 144 -12.06 38.70 1.49
CA GLN A 144 -11.70 38.04 2.74
C GLN A 144 -10.50 37.14 2.56
N ALA A 145 -10.41 36.44 1.42
CA ALA A 145 -9.23 35.64 1.09
C ALA A 145 -7.97 36.52 0.95
N SER A 146 -8.09 37.71 0.35
CA SER A 146 -6.99 38.67 0.26
C SER A 146 -6.58 39.20 1.62
N GLN A 147 -7.54 39.56 2.48
CA GLN A 147 -7.26 40.03 3.85
C GLN A 147 -6.55 38.97 4.70
N ILE A 148 -6.94 37.69 4.58
CA ILE A 148 -6.25 36.61 5.29
C ILE A 148 -4.79 36.48 4.83
N ILE A 149 -4.52 36.62 3.53
CA ILE A 149 -3.16 36.58 2.99
C ILE A 149 -2.35 37.77 3.51
N ASP A 150 -2.93 38.98 3.50
CA ASP A 150 -2.26 40.19 3.98
C ASP A 150 -1.96 40.12 5.48
N ASP A 151 -2.87 39.61 6.30
CA ASP A 151 -2.69 39.41 7.74
C ASP A 151 -1.63 38.34 8.07
N LEU A 152 -1.55 37.27 7.28
CA LEU A 152 -0.52 36.23 7.40
C LEU A 152 0.87 36.74 7.00
N VAL A 153 0.94 37.60 5.98
CA VAL A 153 2.18 38.24 5.56
C VAL A 153 2.62 39.30 6.57
N ALA A 154 1.68 40.04 7.17
CA ALA A 154 1.97 41.04 8.19
C ALA A 154 2.44 40.41 9.51
N SER A 155 1.81 39.31 9.94
CA SER A 155 2.21 38.57 11.13
C SER A 155 3.59 37.93 11.00
N ASN A 156 3.95 37.38 9.82
CA ASN A 156 5.28 36.86 9.54
C ASN A 156 6.37 37.94 9.33
N LYS A 157 6.00 39.19 9.04
CA LYS A 157 6.97 40.31 8.98
C LYS A 157 7.33 40.87 10.36
N SER A 158 6.56 40.55 11.41
CA SER A 158 6.84 41.04 12.78
C SER A 158 7.96 40.27 13.49
N THR A 159 8.39 39.12 12.97
CA THR A 159 9.44 38.28 13.58
C THR A 159 10.84 38.55 13.05
N ASP A 160 10.99 39.47 12.08
CA ASP A 160 12.28 39.74 11.43
C ASP A 160 12.62 41.25 11.46
N SER A 161 12.74 41.81 12.67
CA SER A 161 13.48 43.07 12.85
C SER A 161 14.04 43.26 14.27
N LYS A 162 15.29 42.81 14.47
CA LYS A 162 16.27 43.61 15.22
C LYS A 162 17.72 43.20 14.89
N PRO A 163 18.49 44.01 14.15
CA PRO A 163 19.94 44.05 14.27
C PRO A 163 20.35 45.09 15.32
N THR A 164 21.64 45.09 15.68
CA THR A 164 22.40 46.06 16.53
C THR A 164 22.54 45.69 18.02
N LYS A 165 23.69 45.85 18.68
CA LYS A 165 25.06 46.29 18.33
C LYS A 165 25.97 46.00 19.55
N GLU A 166 27.27 45.86 19.29
CA GLU A 166 28.42 46.29 20.12
C GLU A 166 28.34 46.14 21.64
N ASP A 167 29.13 45.23 22.21
CA ASP A 167 29.58 45.32 23.60
C ASP A 167 31.04 45.76 23.64
N SER A 168 31.24 47.06 23.88
CA SER A 168 32.49 47.64 24.32
C SER A 168 32.56 47.58 25.86
N SER A 169 33.08 46.50 26.40
CA SER A 169 33.44 46.42 27.81
C SER A 169 34.91 46.84 28.01
N LYS A 170 35.07 48.06 28.52
CA LYS A 170 36.22 48.49 29.30
C LYS A 170 36.44 47.46 30.42
N ASN A 171 37.64 46.89 30.51
CA ASN A 171 38.13 46.36 31.77
C ASN A 171 39.41 47.10 32.16
N LYS A 172 39.38 47.55 33.41
CA LYS A 172 40.41 48.27 34.15
C LYS A 172 41.34 47.26 34.79
#